data_AF-A0A2S8SWI0-F1
#
_entry.id   AF-A0A2S8SWI0-F1
#
_cell.length_a   1.000
_cell.length_b   1.000
_cell.length_c   1.000
_cell.angle_alpha   90.00
_cell.angle_beta   90.00
_cell.angle_gamma   90.00
#
_symmetry.space_group_name_H-M   'P 1'
#
loop_
_entity.id
_entity.type
_entity.pdbx_description
1 polymer ?
#
loop_
_entity_poly.entity_id
_entity_poly.type
_entity_poly.pdbx_seq_one_letter_code
_entity_poly.pdbx_strand_id
1 'polypeptide(L)'
;MPSIEIVCIDQEEPILFWKLPFQVFAESSLISHRTPSLLFKSDFKIIKGCIYHLCNFDGSYTAYTLLNKETVNEFWTIIQFLPEIVPAVQHVLAALIAASPLREILFTSDYQFGPDEFREQKPISLEEFWHRHDHEKIGMNSLYKTKG
;
A
#
# COMPACT_ATOMS: atom_id res chain seq x y z
N MET A 1 1.71 6.80 -12.73
CA MET A 1 2.66 7.06 -11.62
C MET A 1 2.46 6.00 -10.55
N PRO A 2 3.48 5.63 -9.76
CA PRO A 2 3.36 4.57 -8.74
C PRO A 2 2.29 4.95 -7.72
N SER A 3 1.48 3.99 -7.28
CA SER A 3 0.47 4.17 -6.25
C SER A 3 0.59 3.06 -5.21
N ILE A 4 0.20 3.38 -3.98
CA ILE A 4 0.14 2.44 -2.86
C ILE A 4 -1.21 2.61 -2.19
N GLU A 5 -1.93 1.51 -2.09
CA GLU A 5 -3.24 1.44 -1.44
C GLU A 5 -3.19 0.35 -0.37
N ILE A 6 -3.82 0.62 0.77
CA ILE A 6 -3.96 -0.33 1.87
C ILE A 6 -5.44 -0.50 2.14
N VAL A 7 -5.92 -1.74 2.19
CA VAL A 7 -7.32 -2.05 2.47
C VAL A 7 -7.45 -2.73 3.82
N CYS A 8 -8.33 -2.21 4.66
CA CYS A 8 -8.76 -2.83 5.91
C CYS A 8 -10.15 -3.43 5.72
N ILE A 9 -10.21 -4.75 5.61
CA ILE A 9 -11.46 -5.51 5.41
C ILE A 9 -12.33 -5.39 6.66
N ASP A 10 -13.63 -5.19 6.45
CA ASP A 10 -14.68 -5.03 7.47
C ASP A 10 -14.49 -3.84 8.42
N GLN A 11 -13.54 -2.94 8.16
CA GLN A 11 -13.44 -1.69 8.89
C GLN A 11 -14.60 -0.76 8.54
N GLU A 12 -15.42 -0.39 9.53
CA GLU A 12 -16.59 0.47 9.33
C GLU A 12 -16.22 1.92 9.03
N GLU A 13 -15.30 2.49 9.82
CA GLU A 13 -14.91 3.90 9.72
C GLU A 13 -13.39 4.03 9.63
N PRO A 14 -12.87 4.90 8.74
CA PRO A 14 -11.44 5.06 8.58
C PRO A 14 -10.82 5.75 9.80
N ILE A 15 -9.58 5.38 10.12
CA ILE A 15 -8.78 6.14 11.08
C ILE A 15 -8.00 7.23 10.36
N LEU A 16 -7.91 8.41 10.98
CA LEU A 16 -7.24 9.56 10.38
C LEU A 16 -5.80 9.65 10.87
N PHE A 17 -4.88 9.85 9.94
CA PHE A 17 -3.48 10.08 10.22
C PHE A 17 -3.13 11.55 10.05
N TRP A 18 -2.48 12.12 11.06
CA TRP A 18 -2.04 13.51 11.08
C TRP A 18 -0.54 13.55 11.31
N LYS A 19 0.13 14.61 10.80
CA LYS A 19 1.55 14.89 11.07
C LYS A 19 2.52 13.80 10.58
N LEU A 20 2.19 13.13 9.48
CA LEU A 20 3.11 12.26 8.77
C LEU A 20 3.96 13.10 7.78
N PRO A 21 5.13 12.61 7.33
CA PRO A 21 5.92 13.25 6.26
C PRO A 21 5.32 13.03 4.86
N PHE A 22 4.10 12.52 4.78
CA PHE A 22 3.32 12.29 3.57
C PHE A 22 1.83 12.37 3.88
N GLN A 23 0.99 12.35 2.85
CA GLN A 23 -0.45 12.39 3.00
C GLN A 23 -1.04 10.99 3.02
N VAL A 24 -2.03 10.76 3.89
CA VAL A 24 -2.88 9.57 3.86
C VAL A 24 -4.30 10.00 3.54
N PHE A 25 -4.80 9.60 2.39
CA PHE A 25 -6.22 9.76 2.06
C PHE A 25 -6.95 8.48 2.46
N ALA A 26 -8.01 8.61 3.23
CA ALA A 26 -8.80 7.48 3.70
C ALA A 26 -10.25 7.60 3.21
N GLU A 27 -10.80 6.50 2.71
CA GLU A 27 -12.15 6.44 2.17
C GLU A 27 -12.87 5.20 2.71
N SER A 28 -14.15 5.35 3.04
CA SER A 28 -15.04 4.26 3.46
C SER A 28 -15.64 3.48 2.29
N SER A 29 -15.45 3.97 1.06
CA SER A 29 -15.76 3.24 -0.16
C SER A 29 -14.49 2.66 -0.76
N LEU A 30 -14.46 1.34 -1.02
CA LEU A 30 -13.35 0.66 -1.69
C LEU A 30 -13.33 0.95 -3.20
N ILE A 31 -13.14 2.22 -3.54
CA ILE A 31 -12.93 2.67 -4.90
C ILE A 31 -11.41 2.78 -5.08
N SER A 32 -10.83 1.83 -5.80
CA SER A 32 -9.43 1.95 -6.20
C SER A 32 -9.26 3.09 -7.20
N HIS A 33 -8.25 3.91 -6.99
CA HIS A 33 -7.91 5.04 -7.84
C HIS A 33 -6.74 4.73 -8.78
N ARG A 34 -6.36 3.45 -8.89
CA ARG A 34 -5.33 2.96 -9.81
C ARG A 34 -5.72 3.23 -11.25
N THR A 35 -4.76 3.74 -12.01
CA THR A 35 -4.88 3.93 -13.46
C THR A 35 -3.56 3.53 -14.14
N PRO A 36 -3.61 2.78 -15.25
CA PRO A 36 -4.78 2.33 -16.01
C PRO A 36 -5.36 0.99 -15.53
N SER A 37 -4.68 0.29 -14.62
CA SER A 37 -5.02 -1.08 -14.24
C SER A 37 -5.83 -1.11 -12.95
N LEU A 38 -7.12 -1.40 -13.05
CA LEU A 38 -8.01 -1.61 -11.90
C LEU A 38 -7.92 -3.05 -11.38
N LEU A 39 -6.69 -3.52 -11.13
CA LEU A 39 -6.43 -4.79 -10.44
C LEU A 39 -7.22 -4.75 -9.13
N PHE A 40 -8.05 -5.76 -8.87
CA PHE A 40 -9.01 -5.88 -7.75
C PHE A 40 -10.35 -5.14 -7.84
N LYS A 41 -10.72 -4.53 -8.98
CA LYS A 41 -12.05 -3.90 -9.07
C LYS A 41 -13.21 -4.87 -8.78
N SER A 42 -13.05 -6.15 -9.11
CA SER A 42 -14.03 -7.20 -8.80
C SER A 42 -14.02 -7.56 -7.32
N ASP A 43 -12.85 -7.68 -6.72
CA ASP A 43 -12.70 -8.11 -5.33
C ASP A 43 -13.15 -7.00 -4.37
N PHE A 44 -12.83 -5.75 -4.67
CA PHE A 44 -13.28 -4.60 -3.89
C PHE A 44 -14.78 -4.32 -4.00
N LYS A 45 -15.48 -4.85 -5.02
CA LYS A 45 -16.94 -4.75 -5.10
C LYS A 45 -17.67 -5.62 -4.07
N ILE A 46 -17.03 -6.71 -3.63
CA ILE A 46 -17.64 -7.67 -2.70
C ILE A 46 -17.10 -7.51 -1.27
N ILE A 47 -15.95 -6.86 -1.12
CA ILE A 47 -15.34 -6.55 0.17
C ILE A 47 -15.99 -5.26 0.72
N LYS A 48 -16.27 -5.24 2.02
CA LYS A 48 -16.58 -4.01 2.77
C LYS A 48 -15.34 -3.61 3.56
N GLY A 49 -15.12 -2.32 3.77
CA GLY A 49 -13.96 -1.85 4.50
C GLY A 49 -13.56 -0.43 4.15
N CYS A 50 -12.39 -0.05 4.65
CA CYS A 50 -11.77 1.24 4.35
C CYS A 50 -10.53 1.07 3.46
N ILE A 51 -10.30 2.00 2.55
CA ILE A 51 -9.09 2.10 1.72
C ILE A 51 -8.28 3.32 2.15
N TYR A 52 -6.96 3.16 2.14
CA TYR A 52 -5.99 4.18 2.51
C TYR A 52 -4.97 4.33 1.40
N HIS A 53 -4.81 5.53 0.87
CA HIS A 53 -3.81 5.85 -0.13
C HIS A 53 -2.61 6.51 0.54
N LEU A 54 -1.41 5.99 0.32
CA LEU A 54 -0.17 6.66 0.73
C LEU A 54 0.29 7.58 -0.40
N CYS A 55 0.23 8.89 -0.16
CA CYS A 55 0.31 9.90 -1.20
C CYS A 55 1.33 11.00 -0.93
N ASN A 56 1.78 11.64 -2.00
CA ASN A 56 2.47 12.92 -1.93
C ASN A 56 1.54 14.02 -1.36
N PHE A 57 2.11 15.13 -0.90
CA PHE A 57 1.33 16.29 -0.41
C PHE A 57 0.71 17.17 -1.53
N ASP A 58 0.80 16.74 -2.78
CA ASP A 58 0.27 17.47 -3.93
C ASP A 58 -1.20 17.16 -4.25
N GLY A 59 -1.85 16.34 -3.40
CA GLY A 59 -3.24 15.92 -3.57
C GLY A 59 -3.44 14.84 -4.65
N SER A 60 -2.37 14.32 -5.24
CA SER A 60 -2.46 13.20 -6.18
C SER A 60 -2.37 11.85 -5.47
N TYR A 61 -3.01 10.81 -6.01
CA TYR A 61 -2.96 9.44 -5.49
C TYR A 61 -1.65 8.69 -5.85
N THR A 62 -0.52 9.40 -5.92
CA THR A 62 0.79 8.80 -6.19
C THR A 62 1.68 8.76 -4.96
N ALA A 63 2.44 7.67 -4.84
CA ALA A 63 3.49 7.47 -3.85
C ALA A 63 4.90 7.83 -4.39
N TYR A 64 4.99 8.56 -5.51
CA TYR A 64 6.25 8.76 -6.23
C TYR A 64 7.36 9.41 -5.38
N THR A 65 7.03 10.33 -4.48
CA THR A 65 8.03 10.97 -3.61
C THR A 65 8.32 10.17 -2.35
N LEU A 66 7.60 9.06 -2.11
CA LEU A 66 7.80 8.19 -0.95
C LEU A 66 8.82 7.09 -1.21
N LEU A 67 9.11 6.85 -2.50
CA LEU A 67 9.91 5.73 -2.97
C LEU A 67 11.33 6.16 -3.30
N ASN A 68 12.30 5.33 -2.92
CA ASN A 68 13.71 5.52 -3.24
C ASN A 68 13.94 5.25 -4.72
N LYS A 69 14.24 6.30 -5.50
CA LYS A 69 14.38 6.21 -6.96
C LYS A 69 15.70 5.59 -7.40
N GLU A 70 16.73 5.62 -6.55
CA GLU A 70 18.07 5.09 -6.90
C GLU A 70 18.09 3.57 -6.90
N THR A 71 17.25 2.96 -6.07
CA THR A 71 17.13 1.50 -5.93
C THR A 71 16.18 0.89 -6.95
N VAL A 72 15.52 1.74 -7.73
CA VAL A 72 14.44 1.39 -8.61
C VAL A 72 14.97 1.45 -10.04
N ASN A 73 15.09 0.28 -10.67
CA ASN A 73 15.47 0.17 -12.08
C ASN A 73 14.46 0.89 -12.98
N GLU A 74 14.76 1.04 -14.28
CA GLU A 74 13.87 1.70 -15.26
C GLU A 74 12.43 1.13 -15.25
N PHE A 75 12.26 -0.12 -14.80
CA PHE A 75 10.99 -0.85 -14.77
C PHE A 75 10.30 -0.88 -13.42
N TRP A 76 10.82 -0.17 -12.42
CA TRP A 76 10.22 -0.08 -11.09
C TRP A 76 9.72 -1.41 -10.53
N THR A 77 10.55 -2.45 -10.56
CA THR A 77 10.10 -3.81 -10.22
C THR A 77 9.88 -4.05 -8.73
N ILE A 78 10.36 -3.12 -7.89
CA ILE A 78 10.33 -3.24 -6.43
C ILE A 78 9.84 -1.96 -5.78
N ILE A 79 9.30 -2.11 -4.57
CA ILE A 79 8.97 -1.03 -3.65
C ILE A 79 10.09 -0.94 -2.63
N GLN A 80 10.70 0.23 -2.57
CA GLN A 80 11.60 0.60 -1.50
C GLN A 80 11.27 2.01 -1.07
N PHE A 81 10.87 2.20 0.18
CA PHE A 81 10.62 3.52 0.73
C PHE A 81 11.92 4.27 0.98
N LEU A 82 11.87 5.60 0.94
CA LEU A 82 12.96 6.43 1.45
C LEU A 82 13.20 6.14 2.93
N PRO A 83 14.45 6.09 3.42
CA PRO A 83 14.76 5.78 4.82
C PRO A 83 14.00 6.65 5.84
N GLU A 84 13.83 7.93 5.55
CA GLU A 84 13.10 8.89 6.38
C GLU A 84 11.58 8.68 6.39
N ILE A 85 11.05 7.97 5.39
CA ILE A 85 9.62 7.65 5.25
C ILE A 85 9.26 6.34 5.96
N VAL A 86 10.20 5.40 6.06
CA VAL A 86 9.99 4.05 6.63
C VAL A 86 9.32 4.09 8.02
N PRO A 87 9.77 4.88 9.02
CA PRO A 87 9.14 4.87 10.34
C PRO A 87 7.67 5.28 10.31
N ALA A 88 7.31 6.22 9.43
CA ALA A 88 5.95 6.68 9.28
C ALA A 88 5.06 5.62 8.60
N VAL A 89 5.58 4.90 7.59
CA VAL A 89 4.85 3.79 6.98
C VAL A 89 4.69 2.64 7.96
N GLN A 90 5.72 2.28 8.72
CA GLN A 90 5.64 1.29 9.81
C GLN A 90 4.53 1.63 10.79
N HIS A 91 4.47 2.89 11.24
CA HIS A 91 3.42 3.37 12.11
C HIS A 91 2.02 3.21 11.49
N VAL A 92 1.84 3.60 10.23
CA VAL A 92 0.57 3.46 9.52
C VAL A 92 0.16 1.99 9.41
N LEU A 93 1.03 1.10 8.94
CA LEU A 93 0.69 -0.32 8.77
C LEU A 93 0.33 -0.99 10.11
N ALA A 94 1.09 -0.71 11.18
CA ALA A 94 0.81 -1.23 12.51
C ALA A 94 -0.53 -0.72 13.05
N ALA A 95 -0.83 0.57 12.89
CA ALA A 95 -2.09 1.17 13.31
C ALA A 95 -3.29 0.60 12.55
N LEU A 96 -3.16 0.41 11.23
CA LEU A 96 -4.21 -0.17 10.39
C LEU A 96 -4.46 -1.64 10.72
N ILE A 97 -3.42 -2.43 10.96
CA ILE A 97 -3.56 -3.81 11.43
C ILE A 97 -4.25 -3.86 12.80
N ALA A 98 -3.91 -2.96 13.72
CA ALA A 98 -4.55 -2.90 15.03
C ALA A 98 -6.03 -2.48 14.96
N ALA A 99 -6.38 -1.59 14.01
CA ALA A 99 -7.74 -1.14 13.77
C ALA A 99 -8.57 -2.14 12.94
N SER A 100 -7.91 -3.02 12.17
CA SER A 100 -8.56 -4.05 11.37
C SER A 100 -9.27 -5.07 12.27
N PRO A 101 -10.57 -5.33 12.09
CA PRO A 101 -11.30 -6.36 12.83
C PRO A 101 -10.67 -7.76 12.70
N LEU A 102 -10.05 -8.02 11.54
CA LEU A 102 -9.41 -9.30 11.22
C LEU A 102 -7.91 -9.31 11.57
N ARG A 103 -7.36 -8.21 12.10
CA ARG A 103 -5.91 -8.00 12.33
C ARG A 103 -5.06 -8.24 11.09
N GLU A 104 -5.62 -7.90 9.94
CA GLU A 104 -4.98 -8.04 8.65
C GLU A 104 -5.34 -6.88 7.72
N ILE A 105 -4.42 -6.58 6.81
CA ILE A 105 -4.57 -5.58 5.77
C ILE A 105 -4.18 -6.18 4.42
N LEU A 106 -4.72 -5.62 3.34
CA LEU A 106 -4.21 -5.86 2.00
C LEU A 106 -3.33 -4.67 1.63
N PHE A 107 -2.01 -4.86 1.60
CA PHE A 107 -1.09 -3.89 1.08
C PHE A 107 -0.94 -4.11 -0.42
N THR A 108 -1.09 -3.07 -1.21
CA THR A 108 -1.10 -3.19 -2.67
C THR A 108 -0.34 -2.04 -3.31
N SER A 109 0.34 -2.35 -4.42
CA SER A 109 1.05 -1.37 -5.23
C SER A 109 0.65 -1.48 -6.69
N ASP A 110 0.80 -0.38 -7.44
CA ASP A 110 0.57 -0.36 -8.89
C ASP A 110 1.43 0.71 -9.58
N TYR A 111 1.95 0.37 -10.75
CA TYR A 111 2.65 1.24 -11.66
C TYR A 111 2.51 0.72 -13.10
N GLN A 112 1.96 1.57 -13.97
CA GLN A 112 1.67 1.25 -15.38
C GLN A 112 2.91 0.95 -16.25
N PHE A 113 4.10 1.38 -15.81
CA PHE A 113 5.38 1.04 -16.46
C PHE A 113 6.18 0.05 -15.62
N GLY A 114 5.53 -0.57 -14.63
CA GLY A 114 6.04 -1.65 -13.82
C GLY A 114 6.00 -2.99 -14.56
N PRO A 115 6.28 -4.11 -13.88
CA PRO A 115 6.12 -5.44 -14.45
C PRO A 115 4.69 -5.68 -14.95
N ASP A 116 4.53 -6.29 -16.13
CA ASP A 116 3.21 -6.60 -16.72
C ASP A 116 2.42 -7.61 -15.88
N GLU A 117 3.11 -8.45 -15.11
CA GLU A 117 2.50 -9.46 -14.26
C GLU A 117 2.09 -8.89 -12.90
N PHE A 118 0.78 -8.85 -12.67
CA PHE A 118 0.24 -8.70 -11.33
C PHE A 118 0.52 -9.97 -10.48
N ARG A 119 0.92 -9.79 -9.21
CA ARG A 119 1.25 -10.91 -8.32
C ARG A 119 0.52 -10.83 -6.98
N GLU A 120 -0.41 -11.75 -6.77
CA GLU A 120 -0.94 -12.02 -5.43
C GLU A 120 0.05 -12.87 -4.66
N GLN A 121 0.48 -12.37 -3.50
CA GLN A 121 1.48 -13.02 -2.66
C GLN A 121 0.80 -13.84 -1.56
N LYS A 122 1.49 -14.87 -1.11
CA LYS A 122 1.04 -15.63 0.06
C LYS A 122 0.91 -14.69 1.27
N PRO A 123 -0.03 -14.95 2.20
CA PRO A 123 -0.14 -14.17 3.41
C PRO A 123 1.17 -14.16 4.21
N ILE A 124 1.57 -13.01 4.71
CA ILE A 124 2.79 -12.79 5.51
C ILE A 124 2.49 -12.00 6.78
N SER A 125 3.37 -12.06 7.78
CA SER A 125 3.30 -11.17 8.95
C SER A 125 3.81 -9.77 8.61
N LEU A 126 3.50 -8.79 9.45
CA LEU A 126 4.06 -7.44 9.33
C LEU A 126 5.59 -7.47 9.47
N GLU A 127 6.12 -8.31 10.36
CA GLU A 127 7.56 -8.52 10.51
C GLU A 127 8.19 -9.05 9.21
N GLU A 128 7.58 -10.06 8.61
CA GLU A 128 8.03 -10.63 7.34
C GLU A 128 7.93 -9.61 6.19
N PHE A 129 6.87 -8.79 6.18
CA PHE A 129 6.74 -7.70 5.20
C PHE A 129 7.94 -6.75 5.28
N TRP A 130 8.34 -6.33 6.49
CA TRP A 130 9.50 -5.45 6.68
C TRP A 130 10.82 -6.15 6.42
N HIS A 131 10.97 -7.40 6.83
CA HIS A 131 12.14 -8.21 6.50
C HIS A 131 12.36 -8.27 4.98
N ARG A 132 11.28 -8.54 4.23
CA ARG A 132 11.32 -8.51 2.76
C ARG A 132 11.60 -7.13 2.24
N HIS A 133 10.95 -6.08 2.73
CA HIS A 133 11.23 -4.71 2.28
C HIS A 133 12.74 -4.38 2.38
N ASP A 134 13.38 -4.80 3.47
CA ASP A 134 14.78 -4.45 3.75
C ASP A 134 15.80 -5.37 3.05
N HIS A 135 15.46 -6.65 2.82
CA HIS A 135 16.41 -7.66 2.34
C HIS A 135 16.05 -8.32 1.00
N GLU A 136 14.80 -8.75 0.84
CA GLU A 136 14.35 -9.56 -0.31
C GLU A 136 13.64 -8.74 -1.39
N LYS A 137 13.32 -7.49 -1.06
CA LYS A 137 12.50 -6.49 -1.75
C LYS A 137 11.03 -6.88 -1.88
N ILE A 138 10.14 -5.93 -1.61
CA ILE A 138 8.71 -6.06 -1.91
C ILE A 138 8.49 -5.73 -3.39
N GLY A 139 7.70 -6.51 -4.11
CA GLY A 139 7.44 -6.32 -5.53
C GLY A 139 6.48 -5.17 -5.82
N MET A 140 6.72 -4.45 -6.93
CA MET A 140 5.72 -3.57 -7.53
C MET A 140 4.62 -4.40 -8.20
N ASN A 141 3.45 -3.80 -8.44
CA ASN A 141 2.28 -4.47 -9.05
C ASN A 141 1.86 -5.73 -8.30
N SER A 142 1.91 -5.69 -6.98
CA SER A 142 1.70 -6.85 -6.12
C SER A 142 0.68 -6.57 -5.02
N LEU A 143 0.01 -7.62 -4.55
CA LEU A 143 -0.81 -7.61 -3.35
C LEU A 143 -0.20 -8.51 -2.29
N TYR A 144 -0.11 -7.96 -1.08
CA TYR A 144 0.36 -8.64 0.12
C TYR A 144 -0.75 -8.61 1.16
N LYS A 145 -1.28 -9.79 1.47
CA LYS A 145 -2.11 -9.97 2.66
C LYS A 145 -1.19 -10.00 3.89
N THR A 146 -1.21 -8.93 4.67
CA THR A 146 -0.29 -8.72 5.80
C THR A 146 -1.04 -8.81 7.12
N LYS A 147 -0.50 -9.58 8.07
CA LYS A 147 -1.11 -9.85 9.37
C LYS A 147 -0.28 -9.29 10.52
N GLY A 148 -0.94 -8.91 11.61
CA GLY A 148 -0.30 -8.51 12.87
C GLY A 148 0.38 -9.66 13.61
#